data_AF-A0A5C8BKF9-F1
#
_entry.id   AF-A0A5C8BKF9-F1
#
_cell.length_a   1.000
_cell.length_b   1.000
_cell.length_c   1.000
_cell.angle_alpha   90.00
_cell.angle_beta   90.00
_cell.angle_gamma   90.00
#
_symmetry.space_group_name_H-M   'P 1'
#
loop_
_entity.id
_entity.type
_entity.pdbx_description
1 polymer ?
#
loop_
_entity_poly.entity_id
_entity_poly.type
_entity_poly.pdbx_seq_one_letter_code
_entity_poly.pdbx_strand_id
1 'polypeptide(L)'
;MFHKIFLGVRQYIQEWSEADLHQFNKFIVKNILRHLFRFDNLLPFVAVIMLLALSIQSMSAAYTFIPQSNITAFATFVLMQIAMALMILLVYPFIVIIIFNYIGYRLPFIIPQIFLPVKLFLLLLAFYSVIHNLSPSTVKVGDQFHILAVWFALYFLLMNLYLAFKHHRHPLKQSGFRAMIAVVFVMLLLKPFSEVLYRTSERINYLEINAKLFLPITSCKLIAAPIPGMKPQDSNLTVNNPDYFERGDNGCYLYANTIRLGFASDYIVIFKKNINTVSESGEQVNYYARLNCYSGNCFVEDNIRYKSHHDLNAEMIAHGK
;
A
#
# COMPACT_ATOMS: atom_id res chain seq x y z
N MET A 1 -30.30 -29.97 -6.02
CA MET A 1 -29.11 -29.28 -5.46
C MET A 1 -29.50 -27.99 -4.76
N PHE A 2 -30.19 -27.05 -5.42
CA PHE A 2 -30.66 -25.78 -4.84
C PHE A 2 -31.53 -25.90 -3.59
N HIS A 3 -32.45 -26.87 -3.52
CA HIS A 3 -33.31 -27.06 -2.35
C HIS A 3 -32.55 -27.41 -1.05
N LYS A 4 -31.50 -28.25 -1.15
CA LYS A 4 -30.61 -28.58 -0.02
C LYS A 4 -29.78 -27.37 0.42
N ILE A 5 -29.36 -26.53 -0.52
CA ILE A 5 -28.64 -25.28 -0.24
C ILE A 5 -29.57 -24.30 0.48
N PHE A 6 -30.80 -24.12 0.02
CA PHE A 6 -31.79 -23.21 0.62
C PHE A 6 -32.17 -23.60 2.05
N LEU A 7 -32.41 -24.90 2.31
CA LEU A 7 -32.64 -25.42 3.65
C LEU A 7 -31.43 -25.19 4.57
N GLY A 8 -30.22 -25.42 4.07
CA GLY A 8 -28.98 -25.14 4.80
C GLY A 8 -28.79 -23.66 5.13
N VAL A 9 -29.17 -22.75 4.23
CA VAL A 9 -29.12 -21.29 4.45
C VAL A 9 -30.13 -20.86 5.51
N ARG A 10 -31.37 -21.37 5.46
CA ARG A 10 -32.40 -21.03 6.45
C ARG A 10 -32.00 -21.48 7.86
N GLN A 11 -31.50 -22.70 7.99
CA GLN A 11 -31.01 -23.22 9.27
C GLN A 11 -29.79 -22.42 9.78
N TYR A 12 -28.87 -22.05 8.88
CA TYR A 12 -27.72 -21.20 9.21
C TYR A 12 -28.13 -19.81 9.72
N ILE A 13 -29.11 -19.16 9.08
CA ILE A 13 -29.63 -17.86 9.51
C ILE A 13 -30.24 -17.95 10.91
N GLN A 14 -30.97 -19.03 11.19
CA GLN A 14 -31.57 -19.24 12.51
C GLN A 14 -30.51 -19.48 13.59
N GLU A 15 -29.55 -20.38 13.34
CA GLU A 15 -28.42 -20.63 14.25
C GLU A 15 -27.61 -19.36 14.56
N TRP A 16 -27.45 -18.50 13.57
CA TRP A 16 -26.73 -17.23 13.72
C TRP A 16 -27.55 -16.19 14.51
N SER A 17 -28.85 -16.09 14.22
CA SER A 17 -29.75 -15.18 14.95
C SER A 17 -29.75 -15.47 16.45
N GLU A 18 -29.74 -16.75 16.81
CA GLU A 18 -29.78 -17.28 18.19
C GLU A 18 -28.39 -17.44 18.83
N ALA A 19 -27.32 -17.00 18.17
CA ALA A 19 -25.96 -17.12 18.68
C ALA A 19 -25.75 -16.24 19.94
N ASP A 20 -25.28 -16.85 21.03
CA ASP A 20 -24.87 -16.13 22.24
C ASP A 20 -23.61 -15.29 21.97
N LEU A 21 -23.78 -13.96 21.98
CA LEU A 21 -22.73 -12.98 21.71
C LEU A 21 -21.62 -12.99 22.78
N HIS A 22 -21.94 -13.33 24.03
CA HIS A 22 -20.95 -13.41 25.10
C HIS A 22 -20.07 -14.64 24.94
N GLN A 23 -20.66 -15.80 24.62
CA GLN A 23 -19.88 -17.00 24.28
C GLN A 23 -19.08 -16.80 22.99
N PHE A 24 -19.63 -16.09 22.00
CA PHE A 24 -18.89 -15.75 20.79
C PHE A 24 -17.65 -14.89 21.07
N ASN A 25 -17.76 -13.87 21.94
CA ASN A 25 -16.60 -13.09 22.38
C ASN A 25 -15.57 -13.94 23.12
N LYS A 26 -16.00 -14.84 24.02
CA LYS A 26 -15.09 -15.79 24.68
C LYS A 26 -14.35 -16.66 23.68
N PHE A 27 -15.03 -17.15 22.65
CA PHE A 27 -14.42 -17.90 21.55
C PHE A 27 -13.38 -17.07 20.78
N ILE A 28 -13.72 -15.85 20.38
CA ILE A 28 -12.78 -14.95 19.67
C ILE A 28 -11.51 -14.75 20.50
N VAL A 29 -11.63 -14.39 21.78
CA VAL A 29 -10.46 -14.09 22.62
C VAL A 29 -9.63 -15.35 22.90
N LYS A 30 -10.27 -16.43 23.34
CA LYS A 30 -9.58 -17.61 23.86
C LYS A 30 -9.04 -18.53 22.76
N ASN A 31 -9.77 -18.65 21.64
CA ASN A 31 -9.48 -19.62 20.60
C ASN A 31 -8.91 -18.99 19.33
N ILE A 32 -9.32 -17.75 18.99
CA ILE A 32 -8.83 -17.06 17.80
C ILE A 32 -7.62 -16.19 18.13
N LEU A 33 -7.81 -15.08 18.86
CA LEU A 33 -6.75 -14.09 19.13
C LEU A 33 -5.55 -14.72 19.85
N ARG A 34 -5.79 -15.56 20.85
CA ARG A 34 -4.70 -16.26 21.57
C ARG A 34 -3.84 -17.13 20.65
N HIS A 35 -4.40 -17.71 19.58
CA HIS A 35 -3.64 -18.52 18.64
C HIS A 35 -3.04 -17.68 17.51
N LEU A 36 -3.72 -16.61 17.09
CA LEU A 36 -3.25 -15.66 16.08
C LEU A 36 -2.01 -14.88 16.55
N PHE A 37 -1.91 -14.57 17.84
CA PHE A 37 -0.75 -13.90 18.45
C PHE A 37 0.34 -14.84 18.95
N ARG A 38 0.22 -16.16 18.75
CA ARG A 38 1.38 -17.06 18.93
C ARG A 38 2.32 -16.89 17.73
N PHE A 39 3.43 -16.21 17.97
CA PHE A 39 4.46 -15.88 16.98
C PHE A 39 4.95 -17.09 16.18
N ASP A 40 4.91 -18.29 16.76
CA ASP A 40 5.49 -19.52 16.18
C ASP A 40 4.74 -20.06 14.95
N ASN A 41 3.48 -19.69 14.73
CA ASN A 41 2.64 -20.38 13.73
C ASN A 41 2.28 -19.59 12.47
N LEU A 42 2.17 -18.26 12.54
CA LEU A 42 1.58 -17.46 11.45
C LEU A 42 2.62 -16.62 10.69
N LEU A 43 3.63 -16.10 11.40
CA LEU A 43 4.63 -15.19 10.85
C LEU A 43 5.36 -15.74 9.61
N PRO A 44 5.79 -17.03 9.57
CA PRO A 44 6.52 -17.57 8.43
C PRO A 44 5.68 -17.61 7.15
N PHE A 45 4.41 -18.00 7.26
CA PHE A 45 3.52 -18.11 6.11
C PHE A 45 3.13 -16.74 5.56
N VAL A 46 2.83 -15.78 6.44
CA VAL A 46 2.55 -14.41 6.02
C VAL A 46 3.80 -13.79 5.39
N ALA A 47 4.99 -14.01 5.94
CA ALA A 47 6.26 -13.54 5.35
C ALA A 47 6.51 -14.12 3.95
N VAL A 48 6.28 -15.42 3.73
CA VAL A 48 6.44 -16.06 2.41
C VAL A 48 5.44 -15.53 1.40
N ILE A 49 4.16 -15.40 1.76
CA ILE A 49 3.13 -14.82 0.88
C ILE A 49 3.45 -13.36 0.55
N MET A 50 3.96 -12.60 1.53
CA MET A 50 4.39 -11.21 1.34
C MET A 50 5.60 -11.10 0.42
N LEU A 51 6.60 -11.96 0.57
CA LEU A 51 7.75 -12.03 -0.33
C LEU A 51 7.33 -12.36 -1.76
N LEU A 52 6.39 -13.29 -1.93
CA LEU A 52 5.88 -13.67 -3.24
C LEU A 52 5.10 -12.52 -3.90
N ALA A 53 4.25 -11.84 -3.13
CA ALA A 53 3.52 -10.65 -3.60
C ALA A 53 4.46 -9.49 -3.96
N LEU A 54 5.47 -9.21 -3.12
CA LEU A 54 6.51 -8.22 -3.40
C LEU A 54 7.32 -8.56 -4.64
N SER A 55 7.64 -9.85 -4.85
CA SER A 55 8.41 -10.31 -6.01
C SER A 55 7.61 -10.14 -7.30
N ILE A 56 6.34 -10.56 -7.32
CA ILE A 56 5.44 -10.37 -8.48
C ILE A 56 5.25 -8.88 -8.78
N GLN A 57 5.15 -8.03 -7.75
CA GLN A 57 5.03 -6.58 -7.94
C GLN A 57 6.32 -5.93 -8.44
N SER A 58 7.49 -6.33 -7.92
CA SER A 58 8.80 -5.89 -8.42
C SER A 58 8.96 -6.16 -9.91
N MET A 59 8.36 -7.25 -10.43
CA MET A 59 8.37 -7.56 -11.86
C MET A 59 7.47 -6.63 -12.70
N SER A 60 6.53 -5.91 -12.08
CA SER A 60 5.57 -5.02 -12.77
C SER A 60 5.94 -3.53 -12.69
N ALA A 61 6.84 -3.13 -11.79
CA ALA A 61 7.24 -1.75 -11.59
C ALA A 61 8.37 -1.35 -12.55
N ALA A 62 8.12 -0.38 -13.44
CA ALA A 62 9.12 0.14 -14.39
C ALA A 62 10.35 0.78 -13.70
N TYR A 63 10.19 1.22 -12.45
CA TYR A 63 11.27 1.71 -11.60
C TYR A 63 11.17 0.98 -10.27
N THR A 64 12.15 0.14 -9.92
CA THR A 64 12.27 -0.44 -8.59
C THR A 64 13.56 0.07 -7.96
N PHE A 65 13.46 1.03 -7.04
CA PHE A 65 14.63 1.46 -6.28
C PHE A 65 14.84 0.53 -5.09
N ILE A 66 15.98 -0.16 -5.08
CA ILE A 66 16.40 -0.99 -3.95
C ILE A 66 17.47 -0.19 -3.20
N PRO A 67 17.21 0.29 -1.97
CA PRO A 67 18.22 0.97 -1.17
C PRO A 67 19.36 0.00 -0.87
N GLN A 68 20.58 0.37 -1.25
CA GLN A 68 21.75 -0.50 -1.14
C GLN A 68 22.42 -0.37 0.23
N SER A 69 22.39 0.81 0.84
CA SER A 69 23.21 1.12 2.00
C SER A 69 22.42 1.22 3.30
N ASN A 70 21.08 1.30 3.23
CA ASN A 70 20.21 1.35 4.39
C ASN A 70 19.15 0.24 4.38
N ILE A 71 19.61 -1.01 4.17
CA ILE A 71 18.78 -2.22 4.16
C ILE A 71 17.98 -2.35 5.47
N THR A 72 18.56 -1.95 6.61
CA THR A 72 17.89 -2.03 7.91
C THR A 72 16.74 -1.04 8.03
N ALA A 73 16.88 0.22 7.59
CA ALA A 73 15.76 1.16 7.60
C ALA A 73 14.68 0.77 6.59
N PHE A 74 15.07 0.23 5.43
CA PHE A 74 14.13 -0.34 4.45
C PHE A 74 13.33 -1.50 5.06
N ALA A 75 14.01 -2.48 5.67
CA ALA A 75 13.35 -3.61 6.33
C ALA A 75 12.43 -3.15 7.47
N THR A 76 12.88 -2.19 8.28
CA THR A 76 12.08 -1.61 9.37
C THR A 76 10.84 -0.89 8.84
N PHE A 77 10.97 -0.13 7.76
CA PHE A 77 9.84 0.53 7.11
C PHE A 77 8.84 -0.50 6.57
N VAL A 78 9.31 -1.53 5.86
CA VAL A 78 8.45 -2.61 5.35
C VAL A 78 7.73 -3.32 6.50
N LEU A 79 8.43 -3.68 7.57
CA LEU A 79 7.84 -4.30 8.76
C LEU A 79 6.79 -3.40 9.42
N MET A 80 7.04 -2.10 9.54
CA MET A 80 6.09 -1.14 10.11
C MET A 80 4.83 -1.02 9.26
N GLN A 81 4.97 -1.00 7.93
CA GLN A 81 3.84 -0.95 7.01
C GLN A 81 2.99 -2.22 7.07
N ILE A 82 3.63 -3.38 7.14
CA ILE A 82 2.96 -4.66 7.38
C ILE A 82 2.23 -4.66 8.72
N ALA A 83 2.87 -4.17 9.78
CA ALA A 83 2.26 -4.07 11.10
C ALA A 83 1.02 -3.16 11.07
N MET A 84 1.11 -1.99 10.42
CA MET A 84 -0.03 -1.09 10.23
C MET A 84 -1.15 -1.74 9.40
N ALA A 85 -0.81 -2.47 8.34
CA ALA A 85 -1.77 -3.21 7.52
C ALA A 85 -2.51 -4.26 8.35
N LEU A 86 -1.79 -5.06 9.13
CA LEU A 86 -2.36 -6.08 10.03
C LEU A 86 -3.24 -5.43 11.12
N MET A 87 -2.81 -4.29 11.67
CA MET A 87 -3.61 -3.53 12.63
C MET A 87 -4.95 -3.10 12.04
N ILE A 88 -4.95 -2.54 10.83
CA ILE A 88 -6.17 -2.06 10.16
C ILE A 88 -7.06 -3.21 9.70
N LEU A 89 -6.47 -4.25 9.09
CA LEU A 89 -7.24 -5.33 8.44
C LEU A 89 -7.71 -6.42 9.41
N LEU A 90 -6.98 -6.65 10.50
CA LEU A 90 -7.28 -7.72 11.46
C LEU A 90 -7.63 -7.17 12.84
N VAL A 91 -6.76 -6.37 13.46
CA VAL A 91 -6.92 -5.99 14.88
C VAL A 91 -8.12 -5.07 15.11
N TYR A 92 -8.27 -4.01 14.33
CA TYR A 92 -9.40 -3.08 14.46
C TYR A 92 -10.78 -3.73 14.28
N PRO A 93 -11.04 -4.57 13.25
CA PRO A 93 -12.35 -5.23 13.16
C PRO A 93 -12.60 -6.16 14.34
N PHE A 94 -11.58 -6.86 14.88
CA PHE A 94 -11.75 -7.65 16.10
C PHE A 94 -12.19 -6.80 17.29
N ILE A 95 -11.56 -5.65 17.51
CA ILE A 95 -11.92 -4.73 18.59
C ILE A 95 -13.37 -4.26 18.42
N VAL A 96 -13.75 -3.84 17.22
CA VAL A 96 -15.12 -3.38 16.94
C VAL A 96 -16.13 -4.49 17.17
N ILE A 97 -15.88 -5.72 16.69
CA ILE A 97 -16.76 -6.88 16.91
C ILE A 97 -16.90 -7.18 18.40
N ILE A 98 -15.81 -7.19 19.16
CA ILE A 98 -15.84 -7.49 20.60
C ILE A 98 -16.67 -6.45 21.35
N ILE A 99 -16.44 -5.16 21.09
CA ILE A 99 -17.20 -4.07 21.70
C ILE A 99 -18.68 -4.15 21.32
N PHE A 100 -18.98 -4.32 20.02
CA PHE A 100 -20.34 -4.46 19.52
C PHE A 100 -21.08 -5.61 20.19
N ASN A 101 -20.46 -6.79 20.27
CA ASN A 101 -21.03 -7.96 20.92
C ASN A 101 -21.19 -7.77 22.44
N TYR A 102 -20.27 -7.05 23.10
CA TYR A 102 -20.32 -6.78 24.53
C TYR A 102 -21.50 -5.86 24.88
N ILE A 103 -21.67 -4.76 24.14
CA ILE A 103 -22.84 -3.89 24.22
C ILE A 103 -24.09 -4.71 23.89
N GLY A 104 -23.98 -5.55 22.86
CA GLY A 104 -25.03 -6.44 22.39
C GLY A 104 -25.62 -7.35 23.47
N TYR A 105 -24.72 -7.99 24.22
CA TYR A 105 -25.05 -8.87 25.33
C TYR A 105 -25.70 -8.13 26.52
N ARG A 106 -25.28 -6.89 26.80
CA ARG A 106 -25.81 -6.06 27.90
C ARG A 106 -27.18 -5.45 27.63
N LEU A 107 -27.73 -5.60 26.42
CA LEU A 107 -29.09 -5.18 26.05
C LEU A 107 -30.01 -6.42 25.87
N PRO A 108 -30.19 -7.24 26.93
CA PRO A 108 -30.76 -8.59 26.84
C PRO A 108 -32.22 -8.63 26.37
N PHE A 109 -32.97 -7.53 26.51
CA PHE A 109 -34.37 -7.48 26.08
C PHE A 109 -34.57 -7.19 24.60
N ILE A 110 -33.57 -6.61 23.92
CA ILE A 110 -33.73 -6.11 22.54
C ILE A 110 -32.97 -7.01 21.57
N ILE A 111 -31.74 -7.41 21.89
CA ILE A 111 -30.81 -7.97 20.89
C ILE A 111 -30.99 -9.47 20.59
N PRO A 112 -31.41 -10.36 21.51
CA PRO A 112 -31.77 -11.72 21.15
C PRO A 112 -32.99 -11.78 20.20
N GLN A 113 -33.87 -10.77 20.27
CA GLN A 113 -35.10 -10.67 19.49
C GLN A 113 -34.98 -9.81 18.22
N ILE A 114 -33.93 -8.99 18.09
CA ILE A 114 -33.66 -8.22 16.88
C ILE A 114 -33.32 -9.17 15.72
N PHE A 115 -34.09 -9.04 14.64
CA PHE A 115 -33.88 -9.74 13.37
C PHE A 115 -32.43 -9.57 12.88
N LEU A 116 -31.77 -10.66 12.49
CA LEU A 116 -30.36 -10.71 12.05
C LEU A 116 -29.94 -9.56 11.11
N PRO A 117 -30.72 -9.14 10.10
CA PRO A 117 -30.40 -8.00 9.24
C PRO A 117 -30.17 -6.68 9.96
N VAL A 118 -30.89 -6.40 11.05
CA VAL A 118 -30.69 -5.18 11.83
C VAL A 118 -29.36 -5.23 12.58
N LYS A 119 -28.99 -6.40 13.13
CA LYS A 119 -27.66 -6.61 13.75
C LYS A 119 -26.54 -6.35 12.73
N LEU A 120 -26.68 -6.89 11.52
CA LEU A 120 -25.70 -6.71 10.44
C LEU A 120 -25.64 -5.25 9.98
N PHE A 121 -26.78 -4.56 9.89
CA PHE A 121 -26.82 -3.14 9.53
C PHE A 121 -26.12 -2.26 10.57
N LEU A 122 -26.40 -2.47 11.87
CA LEU A 122 -25.73 -1.75 12.95
C LEU A 122 -24.23 -2.04 12.99
N LEU A 123 -23.82 -3.29 12.74
CA LEU A 123 -22.41 -3.66 12.66
C LEU A 123 -21.71 -2.97 11.47
N LEU A 124 -22.36 -2.94 10.30
CA LEU A 124 -21.86 -2.23 9.12
C LEU A 124 -21.69 -0.72 9.38
N LEU A 125 -22.66 -0.10 10.06
CA LEU A 125 -22.56 1.30 10.48
C LEU A 125 -21.39 1.52 11.46
N ALA A 126 -21.20 0.62 12.43
CA ALA A 126 -20.08 0.70 13.36
C ALA A 126 -18.73 0.57 12.63
N PHE A 127 -18.60 -0.39 11.72
CA PHE A 127 -17.41 -0.54 10.87
C PHE A 127 -17.15 0.71 10.03
N TYR A 128 -18.16 1.21 9.32
CA TYR A 128 -18.03 2.40 8.49
C TYR A 128 -17.63 3.63 9.31
N SER A 129 -18.27 3.85 10.47
CA SER A 129 -17.94 4.97 11.35
C SER A 129 -16.49 4.94 11.82
N VAL A 130 -15.96 3.76 12.17
CA VAL A 130 -14.56 3.62 12.59
C VAL A 130 -13.61 3.89 11.42
N ILE A 131 -13.87 3.32 10.23
CA ILE A 131 -13.05 3.55 9.03
C ILE A 131 -13.02 5.04 8.66
N HIS A 132 -14.19 5.69 8.67
CA HIS A 132 -14.32 7.10 8.30
C HIS A 132 -13.57 8.02 9.29
N ASN A 133 -13.67 7.75 10.60
CA ASN A 133 -13.00 8.56 11.62
C ASN A 133 -11.48 8.34 11.68
N LEU A 134 -10.99 7.14 11.37
CA LEU A 134 -9.56 6.85 11.34
C LEU A 134 -8.85 7.44 10.11
N SER A 135 -9.60 7.75 9.05
CA SER A 135 -9.04 8.14 7.76
C SER A 135 -9.91 9.13 6.96
N PRO A 136 -10.26 10.30 7.53
CA PRO A 136 -11.21 11.22 6.91
C PRO A 136 -10.71 11.84 5.60
N SER A 137 -9.39 11.92 5.37
CA SER A 137 -8.80 12.59 4.20
C SER A 137 -7.72 11.78 3.46
N THR A 138 -7.31 10.63 4.00
CA THR A 138 -6.14 9.87 3.52
C THR A 138 -6.48 8.65 2.68
N VAL A 139 -7.71 8.11 2.75
CA VAL A 139 -8.14 6.92 2.02
C VAL A 139 -9.34 7.25 1.13
N LYS A 140 -9.25 6.90 -0.16
CA LYS A 140 -10.33 7.16 -1.12
C LYS A 140 -11.60 6.42 -0.70
N VAL A 141 -12.75 7.00 -1.00
CA VAL A 141 -14.06 6.41 -0.66
C VAL A 141 -14.22 4.99 -1.19
N GLY A 142 -13.73 4.69 -2.40
CA GLY A 142 -13.76 3.34 -2.97
C GLY A 142 -12.97 2.32 -2.14
N ASP A 143 -11.83 2.72 -1.60
CA ASP A 143 -10.98 1.87 -0.77
C ASP A 143 -11.62 1.65 0.61
N GLN A 144 -12.32 2.66 1.15
CA GLN A 144 -13.09 2.53 2.39
C GLN A 144 -14.19 1.46 2.27
N PHE A 145 -14.94 1.44 1.15
CA PHE A 145 -15.94 0.40 0.89
C PHE A 145 -15.31 -0.99 0.77
N HIS A 146 -14.11 -1.07 0.21
CA HIS A 146 -13.40 -2.34 0.11
C HIS A 146 -12.97 -2.88 1.49
N ILE A 147 -12.42 -2.01 2.35
CA ILE A 147 -12.09 -2.36 3.74
C ILE A 147 -13.35 -2.79 4.50
N LEU A 148 -14.46 -2.07 4.31
CA LEU A 148 -15.75 -2.42 4.92
C LEU A 148 -16.21 -3.82 4.50
N ALA A 149 -16.09 -4.17 3.21
CA ALA A 149 -16.43 -5.50 2.71
C ALA A 149 -15.55 -6.60 3.33
N VAL A 150 -14.25 -6.34 3.51
CA VAL A 150 -13.30 -7.26 4.18
C VAL A 150 -13.68 -7.47 5.64
N TRP A 151 -13.96 -6.40 6.38
CA TRP A 151 -14.36 -6.47 7.79
C TRP A 151 -15.68 -7.22 7.95
N PHE A 152 -16.62 -7.01 7.04
CA PHE A 152 -17.89 -7.73 7.01
C PHE A 152 -17.68 -9.22 6.71
N ALA A 153 -16.87 -9.57 5.71
CA ALA A 153 -16.54 -10.95 5.40
C ALA A 153 -15.79 -11.66 6.55
N LEU A 154 -14.90 -10.95 7.26
CA LEU A 154 -14.23 -11.45 8.47
C LEU A 154 -15.25 -11.82 9.56
N TYR A 155 -16.26 -10.97 9.79
CA TYR A 155 -17.31 -11.28 10.77
C TYR A 155 -18.06 -12.57 10.44
N PHE A 156 -18.43 -12.78 9.17
CA PHE A 156 -19.05 -14.03 8.72
C PHE A 156 -18.13 -15.23 8.91
N LEU A 157 -16.83 -15.10 8.60
CA LEU A 157 -15.84 -16.15 8.80
C LEU A 157 -15.75 -16.54 10.29
N LEU A 158 -15.65 -15.55 11.18
CA LEU A 158 -15.57 -15.77 12.62
C LEU A 158 -16.83 -16.44 13.16
N MET A 159 -18.01 -16.04 12.68
CA MET A 159 -19.26 -16.66 13.08
C MET A 159 -19.33 -18.12 12.60
N ASN A 160 -18.89 -18.40 11.37
CA ASN A 160 -18.81 -19.78 10.85
C ASN A 160 -17.90 -20.67 11.70
N LEU A 161 -16.73 -20.15 12.09
CA LEU A 161 -15.78 -20.84 12.96
C LEU A 161 -16.38 -21.08 14.35
N TYR A 162 -17.09 -20.09 14.90
CA TYR A 162 -17.77 -20.21 16.19
C TYR A 162 -18.86 -21.27 16.17
N LEU A 163 -19.72 -21.28 15.14
CA LEU A 163 -20.77 -22.29 14.99
C LEU A 163 -20.18 -23.69 14.81
N ALA A 164 -19.08 -23.83 14.06
CA ALA A 164 -18.38 -25.11 13.94
C ALA A 164 -17.84 -25.59 15.30
N PHE A 165 -17.24 -24.68 16.07
CA PHE A 165 -16.74 -24.96 17.42
C PHE A 165 -17.85 -25.36 18.40
N LYS A 166 -18.97 -24.63 18.40
CA LYS A 166 -20.16 -24.90 19.22
C LYS A 166 -20.72 -26.30 18.98
N HIS A 167 -20.67 -26.79 17.73
CA HIS A 167 -21.14 -28.12 17.37
C HIS A 167 -20.06 -29.22 17.43
N HIS A 168 -18.89 -28.92 18.00
CA HIS A 168 -17.74 -29.84 18.07
C HIS A 168 -17.35 -30.45 16.71
N ARG A 169 -17.59 -29.71 15.62
CA ARG A 169 -17.22 -30.13 14.26
C ARG A 169 -15.83 -29.60 13.93
N HIS A 170 -15.09 -30.37 13.15
CA HIS A 170 -13.78 -29.93 12.66
C HIS A 170 -13.94 -28.63 11.85
N PRO A 171 -13.16 -27.57 12.11
CA PRO A 171 -13.34 -26.26 11.49
C PRO A 171 -13.18 -26.27 9.96
N LEU A 172 -12.54 -27.30 9.39
CA LEU A 172 -12.41 -27.54 7.94
C LEU A 172 -13.53 -28.41 7.34
N LYS A 173 -14.31 -29.14 8.15
CA LYS A 173 -15.48 -29.92 7.70
C LYS A 173 -16.71 -29.02 7.66
N GLN A 174 -16.66 -27.97 6.84
CA GLN A 174 -17.76 -27.03 6.67
C GLN A 174 -18.67 -27.44 5.50
N SER A 175 -19.92 -26.99 5.50
CA SER A 175 -20.79 -27.14 4.33
C SER A 175 -20.26 -26.30 3.16
N GLY A 176 -20.56 -26.69 1.92
CA GLY A 176 -20.06 -26.00 0.72
C GLY A 176 -20.33 -24.48 0.70
N PHE A 177 -21.44 -24.04 1.31
CA PHE A 177 -21.76 -22.62 1.48
C PHE A 177 -20.77 -21.89 2.41
N ARG A 178 -20.38 -22.51 3.52
CA ARG A 178 -19.43 -21.92 4.48
C ARG A 178 -18.00 -21.90 3.91
N ALA A 179 -17.63 -22.92 3.12
CA ALA A 179 -16.37 -22.94 2.37
C ALA A 179 -16.30 -21.83 1.31
N MET A 180 -17.41 -21.56 0.61
CA MET A 180 -17.50 -20.44 -0.36
C MET A 180 -17.23 -19.08 0.30
N ILE A 181 -17.75 -18.84 1.51
CA ILE A 181 -17.50 -17.61 2.28
C ILE A 181 -16.01 -17.45 2.61
N ALA A 182 -15.33 -18.53 2.98
CA ALA A 182 -13.89 -18.50 3.26
C ALA A 182 -13.08 -18.16 2.00
N VAL A 183 -13.45 -18.71 0.85
CA VAL A 183 -12.81 -18.38 -0.44
C VAL A 183 -13.03 -16.92 -0.82
N VAL A 184 -14.26 -16.40 -0.70
CA VAL A 184 -14.58 -14.99 -0.95
C VAL A 184 -13.78 -14.08 -0.02
N PHE A 185 -13.65 -14.43 1.26
CA PHE A 185 -12.84 -13.68 2.21
C PHE A 185 -11.37 -13.62 1.80
N VAL A 186 -10.78 -14.75 1.38
CA VAL A 186 -9.39 -14.78 0.88
C VAL A 186 -9.22 -13.92 -0.37
N MET A 187 -10.15 -13.98 -1.33
CA MET A 187 -10.10 -13.13 -2.52
C MET A 187 -10.21 -11.64 -2.18
N LEU A 188 -11.11 -11.28 -1.26
CA LEU A 188 -11.29 -9.90 -0.80
C LEU A 188 -10.08 -9.40 0.00
N LEU A 189 -9.35 -10.26 0.69
CA LEU A 189 -8.12 -9.90 1.40
C LEU A 189 -6.93 -9.65 0.47
N LEU A 190 -6.85 -10.33 -0.68
CA LEU A 190 -5.71 -10.21 -1.59
C LEU A 190 -5.56 -8.78 -2.12
N LYS A 191 -6.65 -8.14 -2.52
CA LYS A 191 -6.62 -6.79 -3.08
C LYS A 191 -6.10 -5.71 -2.10
N PRO A 192 -6.65 -5.50 -0.89
CA PRO A 192 -6.16 -4.48 0.04
C PRO A 192 -4.75 -4.80 0.53
N PHE A 193 -4.40 -6.08 0.66
CA PHE A 193 -3.04 -6.46 1.01
C PHE A 193 -2.07 -6.11 -0.11
N SER A 194 -2.43 -6.41 -1.36
CA SER A 194 -1.62 -6.03 -2.54
C SER A 194 -1.55 -4.52 -2.73
N GLU A 195 -2.62 -3.78 -2.42
CA GLU A 195 -2.70 -2.33 -2.58
C GLU A 195 -1.91 -1.61 -1.48
N VAL A 196 -1.96 -2.09 -0.23
CA VAL A 196 -1.07 -1.60 0.82
C VAL A 196 0.37 -1.86 0.44
N LEU A 197 0.72 -3.08 -0.01
CA LEU A 197 2.07 -3.37 -0.47
C LEU A 197 2.49 -2.51 -1.68
N TYR A 198 1.59 -2.26 -2.61
CA TYR A 198 1.82 -1.41 -3.79
C TYR A 198 2.03 0.05 -3.38
N ARG A 199 1.15 0.62 -2.56
CA ARG A 199 1.27 1.98 -2.02
C ARG A 199 2.50 2.12 -1.13
N THR A 200 2.83 1.07 -0.38
CA THR A 200 4.07 0.99 0.40
C THR A 200 5.27 0.97 -0.53
N SER A 201 5.25 0.22 -1.63
CA SER A 201 6.31 0.22 -2.64
C SER A 201 6.44 1.58 -3.34
N GLU A 202 5.34 2.20 -3.79
CA GLU A 202 5.32 3.58 -4.32
C GLU A 202 5.83 4.60 -3.29
N ARG A 203 5.50 4.44 -2.01
CA ARG A 203 5.97 5.34 -0.94
C ARG A 203 7.41 5.07 -0.53
N ILE A 204 7.92 3.85 -0.70
CA ILE A 204 9.35 3.53 -0.48
C ILE A 204 10.18 4.09 -1.63
N ASN A 205 9.64 3.97 -2.83
CA ASN A 205 10.23 4.44 -4.05
C ASN A 205 9.75 5.87 -4.24
N TYR A 206 10.18 6.80 -3.37
CA TYR A 206 9.75 8.22 -3.38
C TYR A 206 10.07 8.84 -4.74
N LEU A 207 9.14 8.66 -5.68
CA LEU A 207 9.15 9.25 -6.99
C LEU A 207 8.60 10.67 -6.84
N GLU A 208 9.48 11.64 -6.95
CA GLU A 208 9.13 13.05 -6.96
C GLU A 208 9.52 13.64 -8.31
N ILE A 209 8.51 14.10 -9.05
CA ILE A 209 8.72 14.80 -10.32
C ILE A 209 8.78 16.29 -10.03
N ASN A 210 9.73 16.98 -10.66
CA ASN A 210 10.10 18.35 -10.33
C ASN A 210 10.40 18.52 -8.84
N ALA A 211 11.15 17.55 -8.30
CA ALA A 211 11.60 17.54 -6.93
C ALA A 211 12.43 18.79 -6.63
N LYS A 212 12.05 19.51 -5.57
CA LYS A 212 12.84 20.61 -5.02
C LYS A 212 13.97 20.03 -4.18
N LEU A 213 15.18 20.04 -4.73
CA LEU A 213 16.33 19.37 -4.12
C LEU A 213 17.50 20.32 -3.98
N PHE A 214 18.16 20.29 -2.82
CA PHE A 214 19.48 20.88 -2.66
C PHE A 214 20.55 19.82 -2.89
N LEU A 215 21.50 20.11 -3.77
CA LEU A 215 22.68 19.28 -4.02
C LEU A 215 23.93 19.95 -3.43
N PRO A 216 24.76 19.20 -2.69
CA PRO A 216 26.08 19.67 -2.28
C PRO A 216 26.94 20.08 -3.47
N ILE A 217 27.93 20.95 -3.22
CA ILE A 217 28.78 21.54 -4.27
C ILE A 217 29.45 20.51 -5.20
N THR A 218 29.82 19.33 -4.69
CA THR A 218 30.44 18.26 -5.49
C THR A 218 29.43 17.67 -6.48
N SER A 219 28.27 17.24 -6.02
CA SER A 219 27.18 16.72 -6.85
C SER A 219 26.63 17.77 -7.81
N CYS A 220 26.58 19.03 -7.37
CA CYS A 220 26.15 20.15 -8.18
C CYS A 220 27.05 20.35 -9.41
N LYS A 221 28.38 20.30 -9.23
CA LYS A 221 29.33 20.40 -10.34
C LYS A 221 29.19 19.23 -11.32
N LEU A 222 28.94 18.03 -10.80
CA LEU A 222 28.78 16.81 -11.60
C LEU A 222 27.53 16.88 -12.49
N ILE A 223 26.40 17.34 -11.95
CA ILE A 223 25.14 17.38 -12.70
C ILE A 223 25.08 18.57 -13.70
N ALA A 224 25.84 19.62 -13.44
CA ALA A 224 25.89 20.84 -14.25
C ALA A 224 26.95 20.81 -15.37
N ALA A 225 27.51 19.64 -15.66
CA ALA A 225 28.43 19.47 -16.78
C ALA A 225 27.76 19.88 -18.12
N PRO A 226 28.50 20.44 -19.09
CA PRO A 226 27.92 20.91 -20.34
C PRO A 226 27.41 19.76 -21.21
N ILE A 227 26.45 20.05 -22.11
CA ILE A 227 26.05 19.13 -23.18
C ILE A 227 27.12 19.19 -24.28
N PRO A 228 27.59 18.05 -24.83
CA PRO A 228 28.54 18.03 -25.93
C PRO A 228 28.07 18.89 -27.11
N GLY A 229 28.96 19.73 -27.65
CA GLY A 229 28.65 20.60 -28.80
C GLY A 229 27.87 21.88 -28.45
N MET A 230 27.39 22.06 -27.22
CA MET A 230 26.77 23.31 -26.78
C MET A 230 27.74 24.24 -26.06
N LYS A 231 27.50 25.54 -26.20
CA LYS A 231 28.22 26.55 -25.41
C LYS A 231 27.71 26.53 -23.96
N PRO A 232 28.57 26.67 -22.95
CA PRO A 232 28.15 26.66 -21.54
C PRO A 232 27.12 27.74 -21.17
N GLN A 233 27.06 28.84 -21.92
CA GLN A 233 26.14 29.96 -21.69
C GLN A 233 24.85 29.87 -22.52
N ASP A 234 24.60 28.74 -23.19
CA ASP A 234 23.39 28.56 -24.00
C ASP A 234 22.13 28.66 -23.11
N SER A 235 21.17 29.49 -23.52
CA SER A 235 19.91 29.71 -22.78
C SER A 235 19.02 28.47 -22.76
N ASN A 236 19.25 27.51 -23.66
CA ASN A 236 18.56 26.23 -23.66
C ASN A 236 19.08 25.27 -22.58
N LEU A 237 20.20 25.55 -21.93
CA LEU A 237 20.71 24.74 -20.81
C LEU A 237 19.91 25.05 -19.54
N THR A 238 19.33 24.01 -18.94
CA THR A 238 18.52 24.11 -17.72
C THR A 238 19.28 24.79 -16.58
N VAL A 239 20.60 24.58 -16.49
CA VAL A 239 21.47 25.16 -15.44
C VAL A 239 21.67 26.68 -15.55
N ASN A 240 21.30 27.29 -16.67
CA ASN A 240 21.39 28.73 -16.90
C ASN A 240 20.06 29.45 -16.64
N ASN A 241 19.00 28.72 -16.28
CA ASN A 241 17.68 29.28 -16.05
C ASN A 241 17.28 29.19 -14.56
N PRO A 242 17.03 30.33 -13.88
CA PRO A 242 16.71 30.38 -12.45
C PRO A 242 15.39 29.70 -12.09
N ASP A 243 14.45 29.54 -13.03
CA ASP A 243 13.18 28.83 -12.79
C ASP A 243 13.41 27.33 -12.53
N TYR A 244 14.55 26.79 -12.96
CA TYR A 244 14.88 25.37 -12.86
C TYR A 244 16.09 25.11 -11.95
N PHE A 245 17.04 26.05 -11.87
CA PHE A 245 18.34 25.85 -11.26
C PHE A 245 18.91 27.12 -10.66
N GLU A 246 19.34 27.07 -9.40
CA GLU A 246 20.03 28.17 -8.72
C GLU A 246 21.34 27.69 -8.09
N ARG A 247 22.45 28.39 -8.36
CA ARG A 247 23.72 28.15 -7.67
C ARG A 247 23.81 28.98 -6.41
N GLY A 248 24.17 28.34 -5.31
CA GLY A 248 24.55 29.01 -4.06
C GLY A 248 25.98 28.66 -3.65
N ASP A 249 26.46 29.29 -2.58
CA ASP A 249 27.85 29.14 -2.13
C ASP A 249 28.20 27.71 -1.69
N ASN A 250 27.21 26.96 -1.19
CA ASN A 250 27.39 25.61 -0.65
C ASN A 250 26.89 24.49 -1.58
N GLY A 251 26.40 24.82 -2.77
CA GLY A 251 25.73 23.85 -3.64
C GLY A 251 24.84 24.46 -4.72
N CYS A 252 23.82 23.70 -5.14
CA CYS A 252 22.75 24.26 -5.97
C CYS A 252 21.38 23.70 -5.60
N TYR A 253 20.37 24.50 -5.89
CA TYR A 253 18.97 24.13 -5.81
C TYR A 253 18.46 23.74 -7.19
N LEU A 254 17.83 22.58 -7.27
CA LEU A 254 17.06 22.12 -8.42
C LEU A 254 15.58 22.35 -8.11
N TYR A 255 14.87 23.06 -8.97
CA TYR A 255 13.45 23.41 -8.76
C TYR A 255 12.50 22.66 -9.69
N ALA A 256 12.96 22.26 -10.86
CA ALA A 256 12.20 21.55 -11.88
C ALA A 256 13.12 20.81 -12.84
N ASN A 257 12.55 20.14 -13.86
CA ASN A 257 13.28 19.28 -14.80
C ASN A 257 14.02 18.12 -14.12
N THR A 258 13.47 17.66 -13.01
CA THR A 258 14.03 16.59 -12.19
C THR A 258 13.03 15.45 -12.02
N ILE A 259 13.56 14.23 -11.95
CA ILE A 259 12.85 13.07 -11.43
C ILE A 259 13.74 12.50 -10.32
N ARG A 260 13.26 12.54 -9.09
CA ARG A 260 13.94 11.94 -7.94
C ARG A 260 13.26 10.61 -7.62
N LEU A 261 14.05 9.55 -7.45
CA LEU A 261 13.63 8.21 -7.07
C LEU A 261 14.52 7.76 -5.91
N GLY A 262 13.99 7.47 -4.73
CA GLY A 262 14.87 6.98 -3.66
C GLY A 262 14.25 6.92 -2.28
N PHE A 263 15.01 6.42 -1.31
CA PHE A 263 14.65 6.37 0.10
C PHE A 263 15.75 6.99 0.97
N ALA A 264 15.41 8.04 1.72
CA ALA A 264 16.36 8.75 2.57
C ALA A 264 17.64 9.21 1.82
N SER A 265 18.82 8.82 2.29
CA SER A 265 20.14 9.15 1.71
C SER A 265 20.48 8.39 0.44
N ASP A 266 19.68 7.36 0.10
CA ASP A 266 19.87 6.52 -1.07
C ASP A 266 18.85 6.97 -2.12
N TYR A 267 19.30 7.67 -3.15
CA TYR A 267 18.41 8.21 -4.17
C TYR A 267 19.10 8.43 -5.50
N ILE A 268 18.29 8.42 -6.56
CA ILE A 268 18.67 8.73 -7.93
C ILE A 268 17.96 10.03 -8.30
N VAL A 269 18.68 10.95 -8.94
CA VAL A 269 18.12 12.16 -9.55
C VAL A 269 18.41 12.11 -11.03
N ILE A 270 17.36 12.06 -11.84
CA ILE A 270 17.44 12.27 -13.28
C ILE A 270 17.16 13.75 -13.52
N PHE A 271 18.14 14.47 -14.06
CA PHE A 271 18.05 15.90 -14.35
C PHE A 271 18.12 16.13 -15.86
N LYS A 272 17.07 16.73 -16.43
CA LYS A 272 17.04 17.10 -17.85
C LYS A 272 17.87 18.36 -18.07
N LYS A 273 18.94 18.25 -18.86
CA LYS A 273 19.96 19.29 -19.06
C LYS A 273 19.53 20.37 -20.05
N ASN A 274 18.59 20.08 -20.95
CA ASN A 274 18.06 21.00 -21.95
C ASN A 274 16.57 21.32 -21.70
N ILE A 275 16.17 22.58 -21.86
CA ILE A 275 14.79 23.03 -21.69
C ILE A 275 13.96 22.54 -22.88
N ASN A 276 14.33 22.98 -24.09
CA ASN A 276 13.77 22.55 -25.36
C ASN A 276 14.65 21.49 -26.03
N THR A 277 14.04 20.63 -26.84
CA THR A 277 14.75 19.57 -27.57
C THR A 277 15.87 20.14 -28.44
N VAL A 278 16.94 19.37 -28.59
CA VAL A 278 18.13 19.74 -29.37
C VAL A 278 18.05 19.02 -30.70
N SER A 279 18.29 19.74 -31.80
CA SER A 279 18.38 19.13 -33.13
C SER A 279 19.79 18.62 -33.37
N GLU A 280 19.94 17.30 -33.53
CA GLU A 280 21.20 16.65 -33.87
C GLU A 280 21.00 15.72 -35.06
N SER A 281 21.71 16.00 -36.17
CA SER A 281 21.66 15.16 -37.37
C SER A 281 20.24 14.85 -37.88
N GLY A 282 19.31 15.80 -37.72
CA GLY A 282 17.91 15.67 -38.12
C GLY A 282 16.98 15.02 -37.07
N GLU A 283 17.50 14.58 -35.93
CA GLU A 283 16.71 14.04 -34.82
C GLU A 283 16.60 15.04 -33.67
N GLN A 284 15.42 15.10 -33.04
CA GLN A 284 15.19 15.88 -31.81
C GLN A 284 15.54 15.03 -30.58
N VAL A 285 16.45 15.52 -29.74
CA VAL A 285 16.94 14.78 -28.58
C VAL A 285 16.87 15.59 -27.28
N ASN A 286 16.80 14.86 -26.17
CA ASN A 286 16.99 15.39 -24.83
C ASN A 286 18.22 14.75 -24.19
N TYR A 287 18.88 15.56 -23.37
CA TYR A 287 20.06 15.19 -22.61
C TYR A 287 19.74 15.16 -21.12
N TYR A 288 20.25 14.14 -20.45
CA TYR A 288 20.05 13.94 -19.03
C TYR A 288 21.38 13.70 -18.33
N ALA A 289 21.45 14.16 -17.08
CA ALA A 289 22.41 13.67 -16.11
C ALA A 289 21.66 12.84 -15.07
N ARG A 290 22.15 11.65 -14.74
CA ARG A 290 21.62 10.82 -13.67
C ARG A 290 22.62 10.79 -12.52
N LEU A 291 22.25 11.40 -11.40
CA LEU A 291 23.00 11.37 -10.16
C LEU A 291 22.52 10.19 -9.32
N ASN A 292 23.36 9.20 -9.09
CA ASN A 292 23.10 8.05 -8.22
C ASN A 292 23.80 8.26 -6.89
N CYS A 293 23.04 8.45 -5.81
CA CYS A 293 23.53 8.66 -4.45
C CYS A 293 23.24 7.45 -3.57
N TYR A 294 24.27 6.94 -2.88
CA TYR A 294 24.17 5.84 -1.92
C TYR A 294 25.00 6.19 -0.67
N SER A 295 24.38 6.19 0.51
CA SER A 295 25.04 6.55 1.78
C SER A 295 25.76 7.91 1.74
N GLY A 296 25.18 8.88 1.03
CA GLY A 296 25.76 10.23 0.90
C GLY A 296 26.90 10.36 -0.10
N ASN A 297 27.35 9.26 -0.72
CA ASN A 297 28.28 9.29 -1.85
C ASN A 297 27.49 9.29 -3.16
N CYS A 298 27.76 10.25 -4.04
CA CYS A 298 27.04 10.41 -5.29
C CYS A 298 27.96 10.24 -6.51
N PHE A 299 27.45 9.58 -7.53
CA PHE A 299 28.10 9.38 -8.83
C PHE A 299 27.18 9.90 -9.94
N VAL A 300 27.75 10.42 -11.03
CA VAL A 300 26.95 10.93 -12.16
C VAL A 300 27.18 10.07 -13.40
N GLU A 301 26.08 9.60 -14.00
CA GLU A 301 26.03 9.19 -15.40
C GLU A 301 25.58 10.42 -16.20
N ASP A 302 26.52 11.07 -16.86
CA ASP A 302 26.25 12.30 -17.62
C ASP A 302 26.03 12.04 -19.11
N ASN A 303 25.37 12.98 -19.80
CA ASN A 303 25.12 12.97 -21.23
C ASN A 303 24.31 11.76 -21.74
N ILE A 304 23.36 11.29 -20.92
CA ILE A 304 22.39 10.28 -21.32
C ILE A 304 21.49 10.91 -22.38
N ARG A 305 21.48 10.33 -23.60
CA ARG A 305 20.77 10.84 -24.78
C ARG A 305 19.52 10.00 -25.05
N TYR A 306 18.36 10.65 -25.07
CA TYR A 306 17.10 10.03 -25.50
C TYR A 306 16.50 10.77 -26.70
N LYS A 307 15.90 10.01 -27.63
CA LYS A 307 15.15 10.58 -28.75
C LYS A 307 13.80 11.07 -28.26
N SER A 308 13.41 12.29 -28.63
CA SER A 308 12.24 12.97 -28.07
C SER A 308 10.92 12.22 -28.25
N HIS A 309 10.76 11.39 -29.29
CA HIS A 309 9.52 10.67 -29.58
C HIS A 309 9.33 9.39 -28.74
N HIS A 310 10.33 9.00 -27.93
CA HIS A 310 10.28 7.83 -27.03
C HIS A 310 10.77 8.19 -25.61
N ASP A 311 10.72 9.45 -25.25
CA ASP A 311 11.29 9.95 -24.01
C ASP A 311 10.25 10.02 -22.88
N LEU A 312 10.09 8.88 -22.19
CA LEU A 312 9.20 8.77 -21.03
C LEU A 312 9.55 9.74 -19.90
N ASN A 313 10.83 10.11 -19.75
CA ASN A 313 11.25 11.05 -18.71
C ASN A 313 10.77 12.47 -19.03
N ALA A 314 10.86 12.88 -20.30
CA ALA A 314 10.33 14.17 -20.74
C ALA A 314 8.81 14.25 -20.55
N GLU A 315 8.08 13.18 -20.86
CA GLU A 315 6.62 13.11 -20.67
C GLU A 315 6.25 13.24 -19.17
N MET A 316 6.92 12.50 -18.29
CA MET A 316 6.70 12.58 -16.85
C MET A 316 6.98 13.99 -16.30
N ILE A 317 8.11 14.60 -16.67
CA ILE A 317 8.48 15.97 -16.25
C ILE A 317 7.43 17.00 -16.68
N ALA A 318 6.92 16.89 -17.91
CA ALA A 318 5.94 17.82 -18.46
C ALA A 318 4.55 17.68 -17.82
N HIS A 319 4.14 16.46 -17.47
CA HIS A 319 2.82 16.19 -16.91
C HIS A 319 2.76 16.15 -15.38
N GLY A 320 3.92 16.17 -14.71
CA GLY A 320 4.03 16.17 -13.25
C GLY A 320 3.35 14.96 -12.57
N LYS A 321 3.27 13.83 -13.27
CA LYS A 321 2.60 12.60 -12.83
C LYS A 321 3.50 11.38 -12.96
#